data_AF-A0A537MN83-F1
#
_entry.id   AF-A0A537MN83-F1
#
_cell.length_a   1.000
_cell.length_b   1.000
_cell.length_c   1.000
_cell.angle_alpha   90.00
_cell.angle_beta   90.00
_cell.angle_gamma   90.00
#
_symmetry.space_group_name_H-M   'P 1'
#
loop_
_entity.id
_entity.type
_entity.pdbx_description
1 polymer ?
#
loop_
_entity_poly.entity_id
_entity_poly.type
_entity_poly.pdbx_seq_one_letter_code
_entity_poly.pdbx_strand_id
1 'polypeptide(L)'
;MQDFLLEIWEEQRKTVVLVTHDIDEAIYLADKTVVMTAQPGRICEMIHVDLPRPRRYEMRSDAAFIALRDHVTQIVRTEAIMGSALSAVH
;
A
#
# COMPACT_ATOMS: atom_id res chain seq x y z
N MET A 1 10.53 6.92 11.14
CA MET A 1 11.17 5.72 10.53
C MET A 1 10.99 5.72 9.02
N GLN A 2 9.80 5.97 8.50
CA GLN A 2 9.50 5.93 7.06
C GLN A 2 10.28 6.98 6.25
N ASP A 3 10.43 8.20 6.76
CA ASP A 3 11.21 9.25 6.09
C ASP A 3 12.68 8.86 5.89
N PHE A 4 13.29 8.20 6.88
CA PHE A 4 14.67 7.70 6.77
C PHE A 4 14.83 6.64 5.66
N LEU A 5 13.83 5.77 5.47
CA LEU A 5 13.85 4.80 4.38
C LEU A 5 13.72 5.48 3.01
N LEU A 6 12.93 6.55 2.93
CA LEU A 6 12.83 7.37 1.71
C LEU A 6 14.15 8.07 1.41
N GLU A 7 14.79 8.68 2.41
CA GLU A 7 16.08 9.34 2.26
C GLU A 7 17.14 8.37 1.70
N ILE A 8 17.30 7.18 2.29
CA ILE A 8 18.24 6.17 1.78
C ILE A 8 17.91 5.75 0.34
N TRP A 9 16.62 5.59 0.02
CA TRP A 9 16.21 5.21 -1.32
C TRP A 9 16.48 6.33 -2.32
N GLU A 10 16.27 7.59 -1.96
CA GLU A 10 16.55 8.74 -2.83
C GLU A 10 18.05 8.83 -3.17
N GLU A 11 18.92 8.50 -2.22
CA GLU A 11 20.37 8.46 -2.44
C GLU A 11 20.83 7.29 -3.31
N GLN A 12 20.27 6.09 -3.10
CA GLN A 12 20.79 4.86 -3.71
C GLN A 12 19.99 4.36 -4.92
N ARG A 13 18.75 4.83 -5.10
CA ARG A 13 17.78 4.46 -6.14
C ARG A 13 17.67 2.96 -6.43
N LYS A 14 17.86 2.14 -5.39
CA LYS A 14 17.77 0.68 -5.49
C LYS A 14 16.31 0.24 -5.59
N THR A 15 16.07 -0.89 -6.25
CA THR A 15 14.78 -1.56 -6.19
C THR A 15 14.57 -2.13 -4.79
N VAL A 16 13.50 -1.73 -4.12
CA VAL A 16 13.13 -2.19 -2.78
C VAL A 16 11.73 -2.80 -2.83
N VAL A 17 11.55 -3.93 -2.16
CA VAL A 17 10.23 -4.53 -1.92
C VAL A 17 9.99 -4.48 -0.41
N LEU A 18 8.92 -3.82 -0.01
CA LEU A 18 8.48 -3.74 1.38
C LEU A 18 7.15 -4.51 1.51
N VAL A 19 7.07 -5.37 2.52
CA VAL A 19 5.84 -6.03 2.92
C VAL A 19 5.39 -5.39 4.22
N THR A 20 4.19 -4.79 4.21
CA THR A 20 3.62 -4.12 5.38
C THR A 20 2.13 -4.43 5.50
N HIS A 21 1.61 -4.25 6.71
CA HIS A 21 0.17 -4.30 7.01
C HIS A 21 -0.45 -2.90 7.10
N ASP A 22 0.36 -1.85 7.00
CA ASP A 22 -0.07 -0.46 7.06
C ASP A 22 -0.29 0.09 5.63
N ILE A 23 -1.51 0.54 5.36
CA ILE A 23 -1.92 1.07 4.06
C ILE A 23 -1.20 2.39 3.75
N ASP A 24 -1.09 3.27 4.74
CA ASP A 24 -0.45 4.56 4.52
C ASP A 24 1.06 4.35 4.25
N GLU A 25 1.69 3.39 4.92
CA GLU A 25 3.08 3.04 4.65
C GLU A 25 3.26 2.52 3.21
N ALA A 26 2.36 1.63 2.76
CA ALA A 26 2.41 1.05 1.43
C ALA A 26 2.27 2.11 0.33
N ILE A 27 1.45 3.14 0.54
CA ILE A 27 1.28 4.25 -0.40
C ILE A 27 2.44 5.24 -0.28
N TYR A 28 2.85 5.59 0.94
CA TYR A 28 3.87 6.60 1.19
C TYR A 28 5.26 6.17 0.72
N LEU A 29 5.61 4.88 0.76
CA LEU A 29 6.95 4.43 0.40
C LEU A 29 7.08 3.93 -1.04
N ALA A 30 6.02 3.34 -1.61
CA ALA A 30 6.11 2.61 -2.86
C ALA A 30 5.68 3.41 -4.09
N ASP A 31 6.32 3.21 -5.24
CA ASP A 31 5.81 3.68 -6.55
C ASP A 31 4.71 2.75 -7.10
N LYS A 32 4.63 1.53 -6.55
CA LYS A 32 3.62 0.52 -6.86
C LYS A 32 3.21 -0.19 -5.57
N THR A 33 1.91 -0.19 -5.30
CA THR A 33 1.32 -0.92 -4.16
C THR A 33 0.63 -2.17 -4.70
N VAL A 34 0.98 -3.34 -4.16
CA VAL A 34 0.35 -4.61 -4.53
C VAL A 34 -0.48 -5.10 -3.35
N VAL A 35 -1.78 -5.31 -3.57
CA VAL A 35 -2.68 -5.89 -2.58
C VAL A 35 -2.81 -7.38 -2.86
N MET A 36 -2.72 -8.19 -1.82
CA MET A 36 -2.89 -9.65 -1.91
C MET A 36 -4.26 -10.08 -1.39
N THR A 37 -4.83 -11.10 -2.01
CA THR A 37 -6.06 -11.76 -1.51
C THR A 37 -5.80 -12.49 -0.20
N ALA A 38 -6.83 -12.61 0.63
CA ALA A 38 -6.69 -13.21 1.97
C ALA A 38 -6.34 -14.71 1.92
N GLN A 39 -7.06 -15.50 1.12
CA GLN A 39 -6.76 -16.91 0.88
C GLN A 39 -7.46 -17.42 -0.40
N PRO A 40 -6.76 -18.16 -1.29
CA PRO A 40 -5.32 -18.36 -1.34
C PRO A 40 -4.58 -17.06 -1.71
N GLY A 41 -3.37 -16.85 -1.19
CA GLY A 41 -2.56 -15.66 -1.48
C GLY A 41 -2.29 -15.51 -2.98
N ARG A 42 -2.96 -14.55 -3.61
CA ARG A 42 -2.83 -14.14 -5.01
C ARG A 42 -2.77 -12.62 -5.06
N ILE A 43 -2.31 -12.08 -6.16
CA ILE A 43 -2.41 -10.63 -6.39
C ILE A 43 -3.90 -10.33 -6.59
N CYS A 44 -4.45 -9.50 -5.71
CA CYS A 44 -5.79 -8.94 -5.86
C CYS A 44 -5.73 -7.77 -6.84
N GLU A 45 -4.86 -6.81 -6.56
CA GLU A 45 -4.71 -5.62 -7.40
C GLU A 45 -3.27 -5.08 -7.35
N MET A 46 -2.82 -4.47 -8.45
CA MET A 46 -1.58 -3.71 -8.53
C MET A 46 -1.91 -2.26 -8.85
N ILE A 47 -1.55 -1.36 -7.94
CA ILE A 47 -1.90 0.05 -7.96
C ILE A 47 -0.64 0.87 -8.21
N HIS A 48 -0.70 1.77 -9.20
CA HIS A 48 0.36 2.75 -9.42
C HIS A 48 0.17 3.95 -8.49
N VAL A 49 1.25 4.38 -7.83
CA VAL A 49 1.22 5.51 -6.89
C VAL A 49 1.84 6.72 -7.57
N ASP A 50 1.01 7.44 -8.32
CA ASP A 50 1.38 8.66 -9.06
C ASP A 50 1.49 9.90 -8.15
N LEU A 51 2.17 9.75 -7.02
CA LEU A 51 2.47 10.85 -6.10
C LEU A 51 3.84 11.44 -6.42
N PRO A 52 3.97 12.79 -6.46
CA PRO A 52 5.24 13.43 -6.78
C PRO A 52 6.31 13.11 -5.74
N ARG A 53 7.57 13.07 -6.19
CA ARG A 53 8.77 12.96 -5.35
C ARG A 53 9.43 14.35 -5.21
N PRO A 54 10.04 14.69 -4.07
CA PRO A 54 10.19 13.88 -2.85
C PRO A 54 8.87 13.80 -2.07
N ARG A 55 8.61 12.63 -1.46
CA ARG A 55 7.43 12.45 -0.62
C ARG A 55 7.70 13.01 0.77
N ARG A 56 6.75 13.78 1.29
CA ARG A 56 6.83 14.39 2.62
C ARG A 56 5.61 14.06 3.45
N TYR A 57 5.76 14.12 4.77
CA TYR A 57 4.72 13.74 5.71
C TYR A 57 3.40 14.49 5.48
N GLU A 58 3.46 15.77 5.11
CA GLU A 58 2.29 16.63 4.89
C GLU A 58 1.40 16.13 3.75
N MET A 59 1.99 15.42 2.77
CA MET A 59 1.26 14.90 1.60
C MET A 59 0.21 13.85 1.96
N ARG A 60 0.26 13.27 3.17
CA ARG A 60 -0.78 12.34 3.64
C ARG A 60 -2.17 12.99 3.74
N SER A 61 -2.19 14.32 3.84
CA SER A 61 -3.41 15.10 3.84
C SER A 61 -3.86 15.54 2.44
N ASP A 62 -3.06 15.27 1.40
CA ASP A 62 -3.42 15.64 0.03
C ASP A 62 -4.56 14.78 -0.48
N ALA A 63 -5.44 15.39 -1.29
CA ALA A 63 -6.60 14.70 -1.85
C ALA A 63 -6.21 13.46 -2.67
N ALA A 64 -5.08 13.50 -3.39
CA ALA A 64 -4.58 12.36 -4.15
C ALA A 64 -4.14 11.20 -3.25
N PHE A 65 -3.47 11.50 -2.13
CA PHE A 65 -3.07 10.50 -1.16
C PHE A 65 -4.30 9.87 -0.48
N ILE A 66 -5.25 10.71 -0.06
CA ILE A 66 -6.50 10.28 0.56
C ILE A 66 -7.28 9.36 -0.39
N ALA A 67 -7.39 9.71 -1.68
CA ALA A 67 -8.06 8.88 -2.67
C ALA A 67 -7.41 7.50 -2.83
N LEU A 68 -6.08 7.44 -2.88
CA LEU A 68 -5.35 6.16 -2.92
C LEU A 68 -5.56 5.35 -1.65
N ARG A 69 -5.51 5.98 -0.48
CA ARG A 69 -5.74 5.32 0.81
C ARG A 69 -7.13 4.73 0.89
N ASP A 70 -8.14 5.50 0.50
CA ASP A 70 -9.53 5.07 0.55
C ASP A 70 -9.77 3.89 -0.43
N HIS A 71 -9.16 3.94 -1.62
CA HIS A 71 -9.18 2.84 -2.59
C HIS A 71 -8.56 1.55 -2.04
N VAL A 72 -7.32 1.62 -1.54
CA VAL A 72 -6.62 0.46 -0.96
C VAL A 72 -7.37 -0.08 0.26
N THR A 73 -7.89 0.80 1.11
CA THR A 73 -8.68 0.42 2.29
C THR A 73 -9.91 -0.37 1.89
N GLN A 74 -10.59 0.03 0.81
CA GLN A 74 -11.77 -0.69 0.35
C GLN A 74 -11.43 -2.08 -0.15
N ILE A 75 -10.36 -2.24 -0.94
CA ILE A 75 -9.90 -3.56 -1.42
C ILE A 75 -9.56 -4.46 -0.24
N VAL A 76 -8.74 -3.99 0.71
CA VAL A 76 -8.32 -4.76 1.88
C VAL A 76 -9.53 -5.17 2.74
N ARG A 77 -10.51 -4.28 2.93
CA ARG A 77 -11.75 -4.61 3.64
C ARG A 77 -12.57 -5.68 2.93
N THR A 78 -12.71 -5.57 1.61
CA THR A 78 -13.42 -6.57 0.80
C THR A 78 -12.73 -7.94 0.93
N GLU A 79 -11.40 -7.99 0.80
CA GLU A 79 -10.62 -9.22 0.95
C GLU A 79 -10.71 -9.82 2.35
N ALA A 80 -10.70 -8.99 3.40
CA ALA A 80 -10.87 -9.45 4.77
C ALA A 80 -12.24 -10.11 5.00
N ILE A 81 -13.31 -9.53 4.45
CA ILE A 81 -14.66 -10.09 4.53
C ILE A 81 -14.73 -11.41 3.76
N MET A 82 -14.23 -11.45 2.51
CA MET A 82 -14.23 -12.66 1.69
C MET A 82 -13.42 -13.80 2.34
N GLY A 83 -12.26 -13.48 2.91
CA GLY A 83 -11.45 -14.44 3.67
C GLY A 83 -12.20 -15.02 4.87
N SER A 84 -12.87 -14.18 5.65
CA SER A 84 -13.66 -14.64 6.80
C SER A 84 -14.86 -15.51 6.40
N ALA A 85 -15.52 -15.20 5.27
CA ALA A 85 -16.64 -15.98 4.77
C ALA A 85 -16.21 -17.36 4.27
N LEU A 86 -15.03 -17.45 3.62
CA LEU A 86 -14.48 -18.71 3.14
C LEU A 86 -14.04 -19.63 4.30
N SER A 87 -13.50 -19.06 5.37
CA SER A 87 -13.15 -19.83 6.59
C SER A 87 -14.35 -20.35 7.37
N ALA A 88 -15.56 -19.80 7.20
CA ALA A 88 -16.77 -20.27 7.89
C ALA A 88 -17.45 -21.46 7.21
N VAL A 89 -17.01 -21.85 6.01
CA VAL A 89 -17.58 -22.94 5.19
C VAL A 89 -16.77 -24.24 5.32
N HIS A 90 -15.64 -24.22 6.02
CA HIS A 90 -14.79 -25.37 6.34
C HIS A 90 -14.76 -25.63 7.84
#